data_AF-A0A9E1J6X6-F1
#
_entry.id   AF-A0A9E1J6X6-F1
#
_cell.length_a   1.000
_cell.length_b   1.000
_cell.length_c   1.000
_cell.angle_alpha   90.00
_cell.angle_beta   90.00
_cell.angle_gamma   90.00
#
_symmetry.space_group_name_H-M   'P 1'
#
loop_
_entity.id
_entity.type
_entity.pdbx_description
1 polymer ?
#
loop_
_entity_poly.entity_id
_entity_poly.type
_entity_poly.pdbx_seq_one_letter_code
_entity_poly.pdbx_strand_id
1 'polypeptide(L)' 'ANSEEWLMSIPEDVRPRREKPFYHLLAENAQTTYVAYVSEQNLLNDDDGAPVRHPEVDDYFAGIEDGRYVRRDLPIN' A
#
# COMPACT_ATOMS: atom_id res chain seq x y z
N ALA A 1 8.87 9.29 -8.26
CA ALA A 1 8.09 10.46 -8.71
C ALA A 1 6.64 10.06 -9.02
N ASN A 2 5.87 9.59 -8.03
CA ASN A 2 4.46 9.18 -8.22
C ASN A 2 3.51 9.65 -7.09
N SER A 3 4.03 10.07 -5.93
CA SER A 3 3.18 10.43 -4.78
C SER A 3 2.54 11.82 -4.88
N GLU A 4 3.15 12.75 -5.62
CA GLU A 4 2.65 14.14 -5.72
C GLU A 4 1.49 14.28 -6.72
N GLU A 5 1.57 13.60 -7.87
CA GLU A 5 0.48 13.57 -8.86
C GLU A 5 -0.76 12.84 -8.34
N TRP A 6 -0.57 11.74 -7.61
CA TRP A 6 -1.68 11.03 -6.97
C TRP A 6 -2.35 11.90 -5.90
N LEU A 7 -1.56 12.58 -5.06
CA LEU A 7 -2.09 13.48 -4.02
C LEU A 7 -2.84 14.69 -4.62
N MET A 8 -2.41 15.16 -5.81
CA MET A 8 -3.10 16.22 -6.56
C MET A 8 -4.33 15.72 -7.31
N SER A 9 -4.42 14.43 -7.61
CA SER A 9 -5.59 13.82 -8.29
C SER A 9 -6.76 13.54 -7.34
N ILE A 10 -6.54 13.55 -6.03
CA ILE A 10 -7.61 13.41 -5.05
C ILE A 10 -8.32 14.76 -4.88
N PRO A 11 -9.66 14.80 -5.00
CA PRO A 11 -10.44 16.01 -4.72
C PRO A 11 -10.15 16.52 -3.32
N GLU A 12 -9.94 17.83 -3.17
CA GLU A 12 -9.51 18.43 -1.89
C GLU A 12 -10.44 18.12 -0.71
N ASP A 13 -11.72 17.85 -0.99
CA ASP A 13 -12.76 17.51 -0.01
C ASP A 13 -12.60 16.11 0.62
N VAL A 14 -12.01 15.18 -0.13
CA VAL A 14 -11.67 13.81 0.34
C VAL A 14 -10.17 13.65 0.56
N ARG A 15 -9.38 14.72 0.32
CA ARG A 15 -7.95 14.71 0.59
C ARG A 15 -7.77 14.51 2.08
N PRO A 16 -7.11 13.43 2.48
CA PRO A 16 -7.22 13.05 3.85
C PRO A 16 -6.26 13.91 4.71
N ARG A 17 -6.71 14.24 5.94
CA ARG A 17 -6.07 15.26 6.78
C ARG A 17 -4.64 14.87 7.17
N ARG A 18 -3.68 15.75 6.85
CA ARG A 18 -2.22 15.61 6.97
C ARG A 18 -1.66 15.26 8.37
N GLU A 19 -2.50 15.16 9.39
CA GLU A 19 -2.13 14.89 10.78
C GLU A 19 -2.29 13.41 11.18
N LYS A 20 -2.84 12.56 10.31
CA LYS A 20 -2.99 11.12 10.56
C LYS A 20 -2.10 10.29 9.62
N PRO A 21 -1.64 9.09 10.05
CA PRO A 21 -0.86 8.22 9.19
C PRO A 21 -1.70 7.78 7.99
N PHE A 22 -1.15 7.98 6.80
CA PHE A 22 -1.66 7.44 5.54
C PHE A 22 -0.86 6.21 5.18
N TYR A 23 -1.59 5.14 4.84
CA TYR A 23 -1.00 3.89 4.39
C TYR A 23 -1.08 3.82 2.88
N HIS A 24 0.06 3.54 2.28
CA HIS A 24 0.17 3.21 0.87
C HIS A 24 -0.17 1.73 0.71
N LEU A 25 -1.30 1.44 0.07
CA LEU A 25 -1.84 0.09 -0.05
C LEU A 25 -1.67 -0.42 -1.49
N LEU A 26 -0.95 -1.53 -1.62
CA LEU A 26 -0.91 -2.32 -2.85
C LEU A 26 -2.12 -3.27 -2.80
N ALA A 27 -3.16 -2.98 -3.56
CA ALA A 27 -4.41 -3.74 -3.56
C ALA A 27 -4.56 -4.54 -4.84
N GLU A 28 -5.27 -5.66 -4.77
CA GLU A 28 -5.70 -6.40 -5.95
C GLU A 28 -7.19 -6.72 -5.89
N ASN A 29 -7.79 -6.87 -7.06
CA ASN A 29 -9.11 -7.46 -7.22
C ASN A 29 -9.04 -8.60 -8.23
N ALA A 30 -10.16 -9.27 -8.48
CA ALA A 30 -10.22 -10.44 -9.37
C ALA A 30 -9.76 -10.17 -10.82
N GLN A 31 -9.63 -8.91 -11.24
CA GLN A 31 -9.36 -8.50 -12.62
C GLN A 31 -8.07 -7.69 -12.77
N THR A 32 -7.65 -6.94 -11.75
CA THR A 32 -6.50 -6.02 -11.82
C THR A 32 -5.90 -5.73 -10.46
N THR A 33 -4.67 -5.23 -10.47
CA THR A 33 -3.94 -4.72 -9.31
C THR A 33 -3.92 -3.19 -9.37
N TYR A 34 -4.00 -2.52 -8.22
CA TYR A 34 -3.98 -1.07 -8.14
C TYR A 34 -3.39 -0.57 -6.82
N VAL A 35 -2.92 0.66 -6.86
CA VAL A 35 -2.39 1.37 -5.70
C VAL A 35 -3.48 2.28 -5.13
N ALA A 36 -3.70 2.21 -3.83
CA ALA A 36 -4.62 3.05 -3.10
C ALA A 36 -3.93 3.69 -1.90
N TYR A 37 -4.48 4.78 -1.37
CA TYR A 37 -4.05 5.29 -0.08
C TYR A 37 -5.26 5.46 0.81
N VAL A 38 -5.11 4.93 2.02
CA VAL A 38 -6.19 4.81 2.98
C VAL A 38 -5.69 5.27 4.34
N SER A 39 -6.60 5.79 5.15
CA SER A 39 -6.33 6.02 6.56
C SER A 39 -6.38 4.70 7.33
N GLU A 40 -5.61 4.62 8.42
CA GLU A 40 -5.59 3.44 9.31
C GLU A 40 -6.99 2.96 9.72
N GLN A 41 -7.92 3.90 9.94
CA GLN A 41 -9.28 3.61 10.37
C GLN A 41 -10.12 2.85 9.33
N ASN A 42 -9.66 2.79 8.07
CA ASN A 42 -10.29 2.03 7.01
C ASN A 42 -9.57 0.71 6.70
N LEU A 43 -8.56 0.34 7.50
CA LEU A 43 -7.87 -0.94 7.37
C LEU A 43 -8.55 -1.99 8.24
N LEU A 44 -8.68 -3.18 7.68
CA LEU A 44 -9.07 -4.39 8.39
C LEU A 44 -7.86 -5.31 8.46
N ASN A 45 -7.76 -6.08 9.54
CA ASN A 45 -6.77 -7.14 9.62
C ASN A 45 -7.04 -8.19 8.52
N ASP A 46 -5.97 -8.62 7.87
CA ASP A 46 -6.02 -9.75 6.96
C ASP A 46 -5.95 -11.05 7.77
N ASP A 47 -6.95 -11.93 7.59
CA ASP A 47 -7.06 -13.23 8.28
C ASP A 47 -6.67 -14.42 7.36
N ASP A 48 -6.58 -14.21 6.04
CA ASP A 48 -6.32 -15.28 5.06
C ASP A 48 -4.82 -15.50 4.84
N GLY A 49 -4.00 -14.47 4.99
CA GLY A 49 -2.55 -14.52 4.81
C GLY A 49 -2.13 -14.79 3.35
N ALA A 50 -3.04 -14.65 2.40
CA ALA A 50 -2.74 -14.85 0.99
C ALA A 50 -1.77 -13.78 0.47
N PRO A 51 -0.83 -14.17 -0.41
CA PRO A 51 0.06 -13.24 -1.06
C PRO A 51 -0.70 -12.34 -2.05
N VAL A 52 -0.41 -11.05 -1.99
CA VAL A 52 -0.91 -10.02 -2.89
C VAL A 52 -0.14 -10.13 -4.20
N ARG A 53 -0.84 -10.26 -5.32
CA ARG A 53 -0.27 -10.46 -6.67
C ARG A 53 0.16 -9.16 -7.35
N HIS A 54 0.35 -8.09 -6.58
CA HIS A 54 0.71 -6.80 -7.12
C HIS A 54 2.21 -6.78 -7.49
N PRO A 55 2.61 -6.40 -8.72
CA PRO A 55 4.01 -6.50 -9.17
C PRO A 55 4.97 -5.66 -8.31
N GLU A 56 4.54 -4.50 -7.81
CA GLU A 56 5.32 -3.69 -6.86
C GLU A 56 5.58 -4.36 -5.51
N VAL A 57 4.83 -5.41 -5.13
CA VAL A 57 5.12 -6.15 -3.89
C VAL A 57 6.52 -6.74 -3.93
N ASP A 58 6.98 -7.24 -5.08
CA ASP A 58 8.34 -7.76 -5.21
C ASP A 58 9.39 -6.65 -5.08
N ASP A 59 9.07 -5.41 -5.48
CA ASP A 59 10.00 -4.28 -5.36
C ASP A 59 10.23 -3.88 -3.89
N TYR A 60 9.15 -3.81 -3.10
CA TYR A 60 9.19 -3.38 -1.69
C TYR A 60 9.44 -4.52 -0.69
N PHE A 61 9.07 -5.75 -1.02
CA PHE A 61 9.10 -6.90 -0.09
C PHE A 61 9.93 -8.04 -0.67
N ALA A 62 10.71 -8.69 0.19
CA ALA A 62 11.52 -9.85 -0.17
C ALA A 62 10.68 -11.15 -0.25
N GLY A 63 9.48 -11.14 0.33
CA GLY A 63 8.58 -12.28 0.42
C GLY A 63 7.72 -12.23 1.68
N ILE A 64 7.10 -13.36 2.01
CA ILE A 64 6.30 -13.56 3.22
C ILE A 64 7.04 -14.54 4.12
N GLU A 65 7.35 -14.13 5.35
CA GLU A 65 7.87 -14.99 6.40
C GLU A 65 6.91 -14.94 7.60
N ASP A 66 6.52 -16.11 8.13
CA ASP A 66 5.56 -16.23 9.25
C ASP A 66 4.22 -15.50 9.03
N GLY A 67 3.71 -15.51 7.78
CA GLY A 67 2.47 -14.82 7.42
C GLY A 67 2.59 -13.28 7.39
N ARG A 68 3.81 -12.73 7.45
CA ARG A 68 4.07 -11.29 7.36
C ARG A 68 4.99 -10.97 6.21
N TYR A 69 4.72 -9.86 5.52
CA TYR A 69 5.62 -9.36 4.51
C TYR A 69 6.92 -8.86 5.14
N VAL A 70 8.03 -9.35 4.62
CA VAL A 70 9.36 -8.89 5.02
C VAL A 70 9.77 -7.79 4.07
N ARG A 71 9.91 -6.57 4.59
CA ARG A 71 10.38 -5.44 3.80
C ARG A 71 11.77 -5.77 3.26
N ARG A 72 11.98 -5.53 1.97
CA ARG A 72 13.31 -5.58 1.36
C ARG A 72 14.10 -4.43 1.98
N ASP A 73 15.05 -4.74 2.86
CA ASP A 73 15.96 -3.74 3.41
C ASP A 73 16.95 -3.34 2.30
N LEU A 74 16.49 -2.50 1.37
CA LEU A 74 17.38 -1.82 0.44
C LEU A 74 18.18 -0.81 1.28
N PRO A 75 19.52 -0.83 1.25
CA PRO A 75 20.30 0.20 1.89
C PRO A 75 19.86 1.55 1.30
N ILE A 76 19.32 2.43 2.14
CA ILE A 76 19.11 3.84 1.81
C ILE A 76 20.52 4.39 1.56
N ASN A 77 20.87 4.58 0.30
CA ASN A 77 22.16 5.11 -0.11
C ASN A 77 22.10 6.63 -0.28
#